data_AF-A0A2J8QQ23-F1
#
_entry.id   AF-A0A2J8QQ23-F1
#
_cell.length_a   1.000
_cell.length_b   1.000
_cell.length_c   1.000
_cell.angle_alpha   90.00
_cell.angle_beta   90.00
_cell.angle_gamma   90.00
#
_symmetry.space_group_name_H-M   'P 1'
#
loop_
_entity.id
_entity.type
_entity.pdbx_description
1 polymer ?
#
loop_
_entity_poly.entity_id
_entity_poly.type
_entity_poly.pdbx_seq_one_letter_code
_entity_poly.pdbx_strand_id
1 'polypeptide(L)'
;VTLLWVEEGVADFFEVFCQQVGSSQKTKLQEPVAVSSHVVTISSLLPATAYNCSVTSFSHDSPSVPTFIAVSTMGSVERVHLSILHP
;
A
#
# COMPACT_ATOMS: atom_id res chain seq x y z
N VAL A 1 5.96 -4.27 0.64
CA VAL A 1 4.91 -5.29 0.41
C VAL A 1 4.72 -5.42 -1.08
N THR A 2 4.61 -6.64 -1.62
CA THR A 2 4.34 -6.85 -3.05
C THR A 2 2.87 -7.18 -3.24
N LEU A 3 2.19 -6.42 -4.09
CA LEU A 3 0.79 -6.63 -4.47
C LEU A 3 0.74 -7.25 -5.87
N LEU A 4 -0.14 -8.23 -6.05
CA LEU A 4 -0.42 -8.91 -7.30
C LEU A 4 -1.94 -8.97 -7.47
N TRP A 5 -2.42 -8.69 -8.67
CA TRP A 5 -3.84 -8.79 -9.02
C TRP A 5 -4.02 -9.36 -10.41
N VAL A 6 -5.27 -9.69 -10.74
CA VAL A 6 -5.70 -10.12 -12.07
C VAL A 6 -6.76 -9.13 -12.54
N GLU A 7 -6.68 -8.73 -13.80
CA GLU A 7 -7.69 -7.90 -14.46
C GLU A 7 -8.53 -8.74 -15.42
N GLU A 8 -9.84 -8.54 -15.40
CA GLU A 8 -10.73 -9.07 -16.43
C GLU A 8 -10.90 -8.04 -17.54
N GLY A 9 -10.24 -8.25 -18.68
CA GLY A 9 -10.30 -7.36 -19.84
C GLY A 9 -8.95 -6.75 -20.19
N VAL A 10 -8.99 -5.59 -20.85
CA VAL A 10 -7.81 -4.84 -21.28
C VAL A 10 -7.80 -3.50 -20.58
N ALA A 11 -6.73 -3.21 -19.84
CA ALA A 11 -6.46 -1.91 -19.24
C ALA A 11 -5.13 -1.36 -19.77
N ASP A 12 -5.08 -0.05 -19.97
CA ASP A 12 -3.87 0.66 -20.40
C ASP A 12 -2.86 0.80 -19.24
N PHE A 13 -3.37 1.10 -18.05
CA PHE A 13 -2.60 1.21 -16.82
C PHE A 13 -3.50 1.02 -15.60
N PHE A 14 -2.87 0.96 -14.43
CA PHE A 14 -3.51 0.83 -13.12
C PHE A 14 -3.01 1.94 -12.19
N GLU A 15 -3.90 2.47 -11.37
CA GLU A 15 -3.51 3.28 -10.22
C GLU A 15 -3.63 2.47 -8.94
N VAL A 16 -2.56 2.47 -8.13
CA VAL A 16 -2.52 1.80 -6.84
C VAL A 16 -2.38 2.84 -5.74
N PHE A 17 -3.28 2.80 -4.76
CA PHE A 17 -3.29 3.73 -3.64
C PHE A 17 -3.46 2.97 -2.32
N CYS A 18 -2.58 3.18 -1.35
CA CYS A 18 -2.64 2.52 -0.04
C CYS A 18 -2.94 3.51 1.07
N GLN A 19 -4.07 3.30 1.75
CA GLN A 19 -4.48 4.13 2.88
C GLN A 19 -4.40 3.36 4.19
N GLN A 20 -3.81 3.98 5.22
CA GLN A 20 -3.80 3.40 6.57
C GLN A 20 -5.22 3.27 7.11
N VAL A 21 -5.56 2.09 7.64
CA VAL A 21 -6.87 1.86 8.26
C VAL A 21 -6.99 2.71 9.51
N GLY A 22 -8.10 3.44 9.64
CA GLY A 22 -8.38 4.29 10.80
C GLY A 22 -7.66 5.65 10.80
N SER A 23 -6.90 6.01 9.75
CA SER A 23 -6.37 7.37 9.64
C SER A 23 -7.48 8.35 9.22
N SER A 24 -7.97 9.19 10.15
CA SER A 24 -8.95 10.26 9.86
C SER A 24 -8.33 11.47 9.16
N GLN A 25 -7.02 11.64 9.26
CA GLN A 25 -6.28 12.64 8.52
C GLN A 25 -5.77 12.01 7.23
N LYS A 26 -5.95 12.70 6.10
CA LYS A 26 -5.11 12.56 4.91
C LYS A 26 -3.68 12.91 5.31
N THR A 27 -3.02 12.08 6.11
CA THR A 27 -1.61 12.20 6.46
C THR A 27 -0.84 12.16 5.15
N LYS A 28 -0.48 13.34 4.64
CA LYS A 28 0.25 13.59 3.39
C LYS A 28 -0.08 12.55 2.31
N LEU A 29 -1.26 12.71 1.67
CA LEU A 29 -1.75 11.90 0.54
C LEU A 29 -0.57 11.20 -0.16
N GLN A 30 -0.38 9.92 0.12
CA GLN A 30 0.58 9.12 -0.63
C GLN A 30 0.04 9.14 -2.06
N GLU A 31 0.75 9.77 -3.00
CA GLU A 31 0.23 9.91 -4.35
C GLU A 31 -0.04 8.51 -4.94
N PRO A 32 -1.18 8.31 -5.63
CA PRO A 32 -1.44 7.07 -6.33
C PRO A 32 -0.27 6.73 -7.26
N VAL A 33 0.13 5.47 -7.26
CA VAL A 33 1.21 4.99 -8.12
C VAL A 33 0.58 4.44 -9.39
N ALA A 34 0.87 5.07 -10.53
CA ALA A 34 0.50 4.55 -11.83
C ALA A 34 1.49 3.46 -12.28
N VAL A 35 0.97 2.30 -12.69
CA VAL A 35 1.76 1.16 -13.16
C VAL A 35 1.11 0.53 -14.40
N SER A 36 1.92 -0.02 -15.30
CA SER A 36 1.45 -0.78 -16.47
C SER A 36 1.51 -2.30 -16.28
N SER A 37 1.94 -2.77 -15.10
CA SER A 37 2.05 -4.20 -14.77
C SER A 37 1.03 -4.60 -13.71
N HIS A 38 0.70 -5.90 -13.67
CA HIS A 38 -0.22 -6.50 -12.71
C HIS A 38 0.41 -6.77 -11.33
N VAL A 39 1.62 -6.24 -11.10
CA VAL A 39 2.38 -6.40 -9.87
C VAL A 39 3.08 -5.09 -9.53
N VAL A 40 3.07 -4.72 -8.25
CA VAL A 40 3.81 -3.56 -7.73
C VAL A 40 4.36 -3.84 -6.34
N THR A 41 5.51 -3.26 -6.03
CA THR A 41 6.06 -3.26 -4.67
C THR A 41 5.85 -1.91 -4.02
N ILE A 42 5.03 -1.87 -2.98
CA ILE A 42 4.79 -0.68 -2.17
C ILE A 42 5.80 -0.63 -1.01
N SER A 43 6.46 0.52 -0.91
CA SER A 43 7.51 0.81 0.08
C SER A 43 7.07 1.93 1.03
N SER A 44 7.88 2.21 2.06
CA SER A 44 7.64 3.32 3.00
C SER A 44 6.33 3.25 3.78
N LEU A 45 5.75 2.04 3.90
CA LEU A 45 4.65 1.78 4.82
C LEU A 45 5.17 1.72 6.26
N LEU A 46 4.39 2.23 7.20
CA LEU A 46 4.72 2.16 8.62
C LEU A 46 4.70 0.70 9.09
N PRO A 47 5.61 0.30 10.00
CA PRO A 47 5.59 -1.03 10.59
C PRO A 47 4.34 -1.25 11.45
N ALA A 48 3.97 -2.51 11.68
CA ALA A 48 2.83 -2.90 12.54
C ALA A 48 1.53 -2.14 12.23
N THR A 49 1.28 -1.82 10.96
CA THR A 49 0.18 -0.96 10.52
C THR A 49 -0.67 -1.66 9.47
N ALA A 50 -1.99 -1.56 9.62
CA ALA A 50 -2.96 -2.06 8.65
C ALA A 50 -3.25 -1.01 7.57
N TYR A 51 -3.32 -1.46 6.32
CA TYR A 51 -3.59 -0.65 5.14
C TYR A 51 -4.72 -1.28 4.33
N ASN A 52 -5.52 -0.43 3.70
CA ASN A 52 -6.44 -0.80 2.64
C ASN A 52 -5.90 -0.21 1.33
N CYS A 53 -5.34 -1.06 0.48
CA CYS A 53 -4.83 -0.67 -0.82
C CYS A 53 -5.91 -0.87 -1.87
N SER A 54 -6.12 0.12 -2.74
CA SER A 54 -7.02 0.02 -3.88
C SER A 54 -6.23 -0.08 -5.18
N VAL A 55 -6.71 -0.90 -6.10
CA VAL A 55 -6.28 -0.93 -7.50
C VAL A 55 -7.44 -0.50 -8.38
N THR A 56 -7.22 0.52 -9.20
CA THR A 56 -8.18 1.00 -10.20
C THR A 56 -7.57 0.80 -11.58
N SER A 57 -8.28 0.11 -12.46
CA SER A 57 -7.88 -0.05 -13.86
C SER A 57 -8.42 1.10 -14.71
N PHE A 58 -7.64 1.50 -15.72
CA PHE A 58 -8.00 2.55 -16.66
C PHE A 58 -7.95 2.01 -18.09
N SER A 59 -9.04 2.25 -18.83
CA SER A 59 -9.16 1.89 -20.25
C SER A 59 -9.66 3.10 -21.02
N HIS A 60 -8.88 3.64 -21.95
CA HIS A 60 -9.22 4.88 -22.67
C HIS A 60 -9.66 6.00 -21.72
N ASP A 61 -8.89 6.24 -20.65
CA ASP A 61 -9.17 7.21 -19.57
C ASP A 61 -10.45 6.97 -18.76
N SER A 62 -11.13 5.83 -18.95
CA SER A 62 -12.27 5.43 -18.13
C SER A 62 -11.80 4.59 -16.93
N PRO A 63 -12.02 5.05 -15.69
CA PRO A 63 -11.67 4.29 -14.49
C PRO A 63 -12.71 3.21 -14.17
N SER A 64 -12.25 2.07 -13.68
CA SER A 64 -13.12 1.04 -13.10
C SER A 64 -13.51 1.37 -11.65
N VAL A 65 -14.38 0.53 -11.07
CA VAL A 65 -14.61 0.58 -9.62
C VAL A 65 -13.37 0.00 -8.92
N PRO A 66 -12.80 0.67 -7.90
CA PRO A 66 -11.59 0.18 -7.27
C PRO A 66 -11.79 -1.16 -6.57
N THR A 67 -10.83 -2.06 -6.75
CA THR A 67 -10.76 -3.30 -5.97
C THR A 67 -9.86 -3.11 -4.77
N PHE A 68 -10.23 -3.65 -3.61
CA PHE A 68 -9.53 -3.42 -2.35
C PHE A 68 -8.74 -4.66 -1.89
N ILE A 69 -7.50 -4.41 -1.43
CA ILE A 69 -6.56 -5.39 -0.92
C ILE A 69 -6.16 -4.96 0.49
N ALA A 70 -6.56 -5.76 1.48
CA ALA A 70 -6.16 -5.56 2.87
C ALA A 70 -4.72 -6.03 3.08
N VAL A 71 -3.90 -5.16 3.65
CA VAL A 71 -2.47 -5.41 3.90
C VAL A 71 -2.17 -5.09 5.35
N SER A 72 -1.30 -5.88 5.98
CA SER A 72 -0.73 -5.54 7.29
C SER A 72 0.78 -5.69 7.23
N THR A 73 1.50 -4.66 7.66
CA THR A 73 2.95 -4.70 7.76
C THR A 73 3.37 -5.34 9.07
N MET A 74 4.49 -6.08 9.04
CA MET A 74 5.07 -6.61 10.26
C MET A 74 5.75 -5.48 11.06
N GLY A 75 5.75 -5.60 12.38
CA GLY A 75 6.55 -4.74 13.25
C GLY A 75 8.05 -5.01 13.06
N SER A 76 8.89 -3.99 13.27
CA SER A 76 10.32 -4.20 13.46
C SER A 76 10.58 -4.71 14.88
N VAL A 77 11.49 -5.68 15.04
CA VAL A 77 12.02 -6.02 16.37
C VAL A 77 12.87 -4.85 16.84
N GLU A 78 12.32 -4.03 17.73
CA GLU A 78 13.09 -2.97 18.37
C GLU A 78 14.08 -3.63 19.34
N ARG A 79 15.38 -3.54 19.05
CA ARG A 79 16.40 -3.93 20.02
C ARG A 79 16.32 -2.94 21.16
N VAL A 80 15.62 -3.32 22.23
CA VAL A 80 15.71 -2.62 23.51
C VAL A 80 17.17 -2.71 23.94
N HIS A 81 17.92 -1.62 23.74
CA HIS A 81 19.26 -1.51 24.29
C HIS A 81 19.09 -1.40 25.81
N LEU A 82 19.14 -2.54 26.50
CA LEU A 82 19.31 -2.57 27.94
C LEU A 82 20.72 -2.04 28.23
N SER A 83 20.88 -0.72 28.26
CA SER A 83 22.00 -0.11 28.96
C SER A 83 21.76 -0.31 30.44
N ILE A 84 22.15 -1.50 30.93
CA ILE A 84 22.36 -1.76 32.34
C ILE A 84 23.41 -0.74 32.76
N LEU A 85 22.99 0.24 33.57
CA LEU A 85 23.90 1.04 34.41
C LEU A 85 24.79 0.03 35.12
N HIS A 86 26.07 -0.04 34.75
CA HIS A 86 27.07 -0.66 35.59
C HIS A 86 27.67 0.42 36.50
N PRO A 87 27.99 0.05 37.76
CA PRO A 87 28.10 0.94 38.92
C PRO A 87 29.29 1.90 38.90
#